data_AF-A0AB39VCW3-F1
#
_entry.id   AF-A0AB39VCW3-F1
#
_cell.length_a   1.000
_cell.length_b   1.000
_cell.length_c   1.000
_cell.angle_alpha   90.00
_cell.angle_beta   90.00
_cell.angle_gamma   90.00
#
_symmetry.space_group_name_H-M   'P 1'
#
loop_
_entity.id
_entity.type
_entity.pdbx_description
1 polymer ?
#
loop_
_entity_poly.entity_id
_entity_poly.type
_entity_poly.pdbx_seq_one_letter_code
_entity_poly.pdbx_strand_id
1 'polypeptide(L)'
;MRIIKTILYLIIFQILTFSKTRETLRTTVFYNYYPVINQEIKSGLEIQRLKGYCLTHKNTDHICKGFIFIPKYYEFESEDEYEPERLKVDAIKKININLSTFKAMSYGDVDFKENYPKFNKIDSITLKDYRIQESINKIKKMLVVYDAIDDTRQFRNMIVDCCYTIPVIEKNYDDFGRNFSHYIVIKGADIIHPYIMDIKNYKPDEVKTEVKNLNQIYQYFKNNSYRNIDYASEKFDEYENFIEENIDKNELEVALQREIYELTKELDLQ
;
A
#
# COMPACT_ATOMS: atom_id res chain seq x y z
N MET A 1 22.89 3.18 -53.06
CA MET A 1 21.60 3.60 -52.48
C MET A 1 20.74 2.46 -51.91
N ARG A 2 20.69 1.27 -52.54
CA ARG A 2 19.90 0.11 -52.02
C ARG A 2 20.44 -0.47 -50.71
N ILE A 3 21.76 -0.65 -50.57
CA ILE A 3 22.38 -1.26 -49.37
C ILE A 3 22.20 -0.40 -48.11
N ILE A 4 22.33 0.93 -48.22
CA ILE A 4 22.14 1.86 -47.09
C ILE A 4 20.69 1.80 -46.58
N LYS A 5 19.70 1.71 -47.48
CA LYS A 5 18.29 1.54 -47.08
C LYS A 5 18.07 0.21 -46.34
N THR A 6 18.68 -0.89 -46.79
CA THR A 6 18.56 -2.20 -46.15
C THR A 6 19.17 -2.22 -44.74
N ILE A 7 20.34 -1.61 -44.55
CA ILE A 7 20.98 -1.50 -43.23
C ILE A 7 20.13 -0.65 -42.29
N LEU A 8 19.57 0.46 -42.78
CA LEU A 8 18.69 1.33 -41.99
C LEU A 8 17.42 0.59 -41.53
N TYR A 9 16.80 -0.21 -42.41
CA TYR A 9 15.64 -1.03 -42.05
C TYR A 9 15.97 -2.11 -41.01
N LEU A 10 17.15 -2.74 -41.09
CA LEU A 10 17.59 -3.71 -40.08
C LEU A 10 17.82 -3.08 -38.71
N ILE A 11 18.40 -1.88 -38.66
CA ILE A 11 18.59 -1.13 -37.40
C ILE A 11 17.24 -0.72 -36.81
N ILE A 12 16.33 -0.19 -37.62
CA ILE A 12 14.97 0.17 -37.16
C ILE A 12 14.22 -1.07 -36.68
N PHE A 13 14.33 -2.20 -37.38
CA PHE A 13 13.70 -3.46 -36.99
C PHE A 13 14.27 -4.01 -35.68
N GLN A 14 15.58 -3.93 -35.46
CA GLN A 14 16.21 -4.28 -34.19
C GLN A 14 15.73 -3.36 -33.06
N ILE A 15 15.67 -2.04 -33.27
CA ILE A 15 15.17 -1.09 -32.27
C ILE A 15 13.70 -1.38 -31.92
N LEU A 16 12.85 -1.65 -32.91
CA LEU A 16 11.42 -1.94 -32.72
C LEU A 16 11.16 -3.30 -32.06
N THR A 17 11.98 -4.32 -32.35
CA THR A 17 11.85 -5.64 -31.73
C THR A 17 12.39 -5.64 -30.29
N PHE A 18 13.52 -4.98 -30.03
CA PHE A 18 14.09 -4.88 -28.68
C PHE A 18 13.31 -3.95 -27.74
N SER A 19 12.70 -2.86 -28.25
CA SER A 19 11.88 -1.97 -27.42
C SER A 19 10.65 -2.71 -26.88
N LYS A 20 9.98 -3.51 -27.74
CA LYS A 20 8.77 -4.25 -27.38
C LYS A 20 9.02 -5.38 -26.38
N THR A 21 10.19 -6.03 -26.45
CA THR A 21 10.58 -7.07 -25.47
C THR A 21 10.89 -6.52 -24.09
N ARG A 22 11.41 -5.29 -23.97
CA ARG A 22 11.71 -4.67 -22.66
C ARG A 22 10.46 -4.43 -21.83
N GLU A 23 9.35 -4.05 -22.47
CA GLU A 23 8.05 -3.83 -21.82
C GLU A 23 7.40 -5.13 -21.32
N THR A 24 7.44 -6.20 -22.14
CA THR A 24 6.85 -7.51 -21.78
C THR A 24 7.70 -8.30 -20.79
N LEU A 25 9.02 -8.11 -20.78
CA LEU A 25 9.87 -8.69 -19.75
C LEU A 25 9.59 -8.06 -18.37
N ARG A 26 9.36 -6.74 -18.28
CA ARG A 26 9.07 -6.06 -17.01
C ARG A 26 7.82 -6.61 -16.29
N THR A 27 6.73 -6.89 -17.00
CA THR A 27 5.49 -7.44 -16.43
C THR A 27 5.56 -8.94 -16.12
N THR A 28 6.53 -9.66 -16.68
CA THR A 28 6.72 -11.09 -16.36
C THR A 28 7.54 -11.27 -15.10
N VAL A 29 8.51 -10.38 -14.81
CA VAL A 29 9.33 -10.46 -13.57
C VAL A 29 8.62 -9.92 -12.34
N PHE A 30 7.69 -8.96 -12.50
CA PHE A 30 6.91 -8.39 -11.40
C PHE A 30 5.44 -8.81 -11.46
N TYR A 31 4.83 -9.04 -10.31
CA TYR A 31 3.41 -9.29 -10.14
C TYR A 31 2.71 -8.00 -9.70
N ASN A 32 1.68 -7.58 -10.44
CA ASN A 32 0.81 -6.49 -10.02
C ASN A 32 -0.02 -6.95 -8.82
N TYR A 33 0.33 -6.46 -7.63
CA TYR A 33 -0.27 -6.88 -6.37
C TYR A 33 -1.46 -5.99 -5.97
N TYR A 34 -1.70 -4.88 -6.68
CA TYR A 34 -2.81 -3.97 -6.43
C TYR A 34 -4.19 -4.66 -6.33
N PRO A 35 -4.56 -5.62 -7.20
CA PRO A 35 -5.84 -6.31 -7.07
C PRO A 35 -6.00 -7.07 -5.75
N VAL A 36 -4.92 -7.51 -5.12
CA VAL A 36 -4.94 -8.20 -3.81
C VAL A 36 -5.05 -7.19 -2.66
N ILE A 37 -4.36 -6.05 -2.80
CA ILE A 37 -4.45 -4.93 -1.85
C ILE A 37 -5.88 -4.37 -1.81
N ASN A 38 -6.51 -4.21 -2.98
CA ASN A 38 -7.84 -3.61 -3.12
C ASN A 38 -9.01 -4.56 -2.78
N GLN A 39 -8.74 -5.81 -2.41
CA GLN A 39 -9.79 -6.73 -1.97
C GLN A 39 -10.24 -6.42 -0.54
N GLU A 40 -11.51 -6.14 -0.34
CA GLU A 40 -12.10 -5.97 0.99
C GLU A 40 -11.92 -7.23 1.86
N ILE A 41 -11.72 -7.04 3.16
CA ILE A 41 -11.72 -8.13 4.14
C ILE A 41 -13.02 -8.09 4.97
N LYS A 42 -13.60 -9.27 5.22
CA LYS A 42 -14.90 -9.38 5.91
C LYS A 42 -14.85 -9.09 7.40
N SER A 43 -13.69 -9.29 8.04
CA SER A 43 -13.55 -9.16 9.48
C SER A 43 -12.09 -9.01 9.88
N GLY A 44 -11.85 -8.34 11.01
CA GLY A 44 -10.52 -8.27 11.60
C GLY A 44 -9.62 -7.26 10.90
N LEU A 45 -8.32 -7.54 10.94
CA LEU A 45 -7.27 -6.70 10.37
C LEU A 45 -6.24 -7.60 9.68
N GLU A 46 -5.81 -7.22 8.48
CA GLU A 46 -4.77 -7.90 7.70
C GLU A 46 -3.59 -6.95 7.54
N ILE A 47 -2.40 -7.34 8.03
CA ILE A 47 -1.15 -6.59 7.90
C ILE A 47 -0.25 -7.35 6.95
N GLN A 48 0.31 -6.66 5.97
CA GLN A 48 1.20 -7.26 4.99
C GLN A 48 2.49 -6.46 4.90
N ARG A 49 3.64 -7.15 4.93
CA ARG A 49 4.92 -6.58 4.51
C ARG A 49 5.21 -7.02 3.08
N LEU A 50 5.36 -6.05 2.20
CA LEU A 50 5.60 -6.25 0.78
C LEU A 50 6.96 -5.67 0.41
N LYS A 51 7.84 -6.47 -0.22
CA LYS A 51 9.05 -5.96 -0.88
C LYS A 51 8.74 -5.78 -2.36
N GLY A 52 9.06 -4.63 -2.92
CA GLY A 52 8.78 -4.34 -4.33
C GLY A 52 8.86 -2.85 -4.63
N TYR A 53 8.23 -2.42 -5.72
CA TYR A 53 8.11 -0.99 -6.01
C TYR A 53 6.65 -0.54 -6.03
N CYS A 54 6.42 0.70 -5.62
CA CYS A 54 5.16 1.39 -5.84
C CYS A 54 5.28 2.37 -7.01
N LEU A 55 4.25 2.43 -7.85
CA LEU A 55 4.11 3.50 -8.82
C LEU A 55 3.56 4.74 -8.13
N THR A 56 4.29 5.84 -8.26
CA THR A 56 4.00 7.12 -7.60
C THR A 56 3.99 8.21 -8.65
N HIS A 57 3.06 9.16 -8.54
CA HIS A 57 2.95 10.26 -9.50
C HIS A 57 3.64 11.50 -8.95
N LYS A 58 4.27 12.28 -9.82
CA LYS A 58 4.97 13.51 -9.42
C LYS A 58 4.04 14.56 -8.78
N ASN A 59 2.75 14.57 -9.14
CA ASN A 59 1.78 15.53 -8.58
C ASN A 59 1.19 15.08 -7.23
N THR A 60 1.50 13.87 -6.75
CA THR A 60 0.97 13.33 -5.49
C THR A 60 2.03 13.26 -4.41
N ASP A 61 3.05 14.12 -4.47
CA ASP A 61 4.22 14.11 -3.57
C ASP A 61 4.88 12.72 -3.46
N HIS A 62 4.84 11.94 -4.55
CA HIS A 62 5.30 10.56 -4.60
C HIS A 62 4.64 9.60 -3.59
N ILE A 63 3.44 9.91 -3.10
CA ILE A 63 2.66 9.03 -2.22
C ILE A 63 2.25 7.76 -2.95
N CYS A 64 2.46 6.61 -2.31
CA CYS A 64 2.04 5.32 -2.86
C CYS A 64 0.53 5.11 -2.68
N LYS A 65 -0.23 5.11 -3.78
CA LYS A 65 -1.68 4.87 -3.79
C LYS A 65 -2.08 3.40 -4.04
N GLY A 66 -1.16 2.47 -3.81
CA GLY A 66 -1.45 1.03 -3.84
C GLY A 66 -1.05 0.27 -5.10
N PHE A 67 -0.58 0.96 -6.15
CA PHE A 67 0.00 0.34 -7.34
C PHE A 67 1.36 -0.31 -7.06
N ILE A 68 1.35 -1.36 -6.24
CA ILE A 68 2.54 -2.09 -5.79
C ILE A 68 2.79 -3.30 -6.69
N PHE A 69 4.04 -3.44 -7.08
CA PHE A 69 4.55 -4.51 -7.92
C PHE A 69 5.60 -5.31 -7.17
N ILE A 70 5.38 -6.61 -7.07
CA ILE A 70 6.21 -7.52 -6.26
C ILE A 70 7.05 -8.39 -7.18
N PRO A 71 8.36 -8.51 -6.96
CA PRO A 71 9.18 -9.39 -7.78
C PRO A 71 8.78 -10.86 -7.61
N LYS A 72 8.75 -11.60 -8.72
CA LYS A 72 8.40 -13.04 -8.72
C LYS A 72 9.61 -13.96 -8.54
N TYR A 73 10.80 -13.52 -8.97
CA TYR A 73 11.96 -14.41 -9.14
C TYR A 73 13.27 -13.93 -8.50
N TYR A 74 13.45 -12.61 -8.29
CA TYR A 74 14.69 -12.00 -7.77
C TYR A 74 14.36 -10.81 -6.87
N GLU A 75 15.12 -10.57 -5.80
CA GLU A 75 15.04 -9.29 -5.09
C GLU A 75 15.78 -8.24 -5.91
N PHE A 76 15.08 -7.16 -6.27
CA PHE A 76 15.71 -5.98 -6.85
C PHE A 76 15.72 -4.93 -5.73
N GLU A 77 16.89 -4.66 -5.15
CA GLU A 77 17.05 -3.56 -4.20
C GLU A 77 17.27 -2.21 -4.91
N SER A 78 17.69 -2.25 -6.18
CA SER A 78 17.86 -1.10 -7.07
C SER A 78 17.80 -1.54 -8.55
N GLU A 79 17.72 -0.60 -9.50
CA GLU A 79 17.75 -0.92 -10.94
C GLU A 79 19.12 -1.47 -11.42
N ASP A 80 20.18 -1.32 -10.61
CA ASP A 80 21.58 -1.52 -11.02
C ASP A 80 22.25 -2.80 -10.50
N GLU A 81 21.60 -3.57 -9.62
CA GLU A 81 22.15 -4.83 -9.10
C GLU A 81 21.64 -6.05 -9.88
N TYR A 82 22.54 -6.69 -10.63
CA TYR A 82 22.29 -7.94 -11.36
C TYR A 82 23.17 -9.05 -10.79
N GLU A 83 22.82 -9.57 -9.62
CA GLU A 83 23.29 -10.88 -9.16
C GLU A 83 22.08 -11.81 -8.93
N PRO A 84 21.89 -12.84 -9.79
CA PRO A 84 20.74 -13.72 -9.70
C PRO A 84 20.97 -14.81 -8.65
N GLU A 85 20.88 -14.47 -7.36
CA GLU A 85 20.63 -15.49 -6.34
C GLU A 85 19.14 -15.87 -6.37
N ARG A 86 18.85 -17.17 -6.48
CA ARG A 86 17.49 -17.71 -6.29
C ARG A 86 17.08 -17.46 -4.85
N LEU A 87 16.37 -16.38 -4.60
CA LEU A 87 15.78 -16.12 -3.30
C LEU A 87 14.62 -17.07 -3.03
N LYS A 88 14.62 -17.64 -1.82
CA LYS A 88 13.37 -17.97 -1.13
C LYS A 88 12.64 -16.65 -0.98
N VAL A 89 11.61 -16.43 -1.79
CA VAL A 89 11.00 -15.11 -1.95
C VAL A 89 10.21 -14.75 -0.68
N ASP A 90 10.88 -14.11 0.27
CA ASP A 90 10.24 -13.45 1.43
C ASP A 90 9.72 -12.04 1.05
N ALA A 91 9.30 -11.88 -0.20
CA ALA A 91 8.79 -10.62 -0.71
C ALA A 91 7.40 -10.28 -0.15
N ILE A 92 6.71 -11.25 0.44
CA ILE A 92 5.41 -11.07 1.07
C ILE A 92 5.37 -11.84 2.39
N LYS A 93 5.24 -11.10 3.50
CA LYS A 93 4.75 -11.66 4.77
C LYS A 93 3.38 -11.07 5.05
N LYS A 94 2.48 -11.87 5.60
CA LYS A 94 1.12 -11.45 5.92
C LYS A 94 0.66 -12.00 7.25
N ILE A 95 -0.08 -11.22 8.02
CA ILE A 95 -0.74 -11.65 9.25
C ILE A 95 -2.19 -11.21 9.24
N ASN A 96 -3.11 -12.17 9.45
CA ASN A 96 -4.54 -11.92 9.54
C ASN A 96 -4.96 -12.08 11.00
N ILE A 97 -5.50 -11.02 11.60
CA ILE A 97 -5.79 -10.91 13.02
C ILE A 97 -7.29 -10.85 13.24
N ASN A 98 -7.82 -11.78 14.05
CA ASN A 98 -9.17 -11.69 14.57
C ASN A 98 -9.19 -10.75 15.79
N LEU A 99 -9.82 -9.58 15.65
CA LEU A 99 -9.82 -8.54 16.68
C LEU A 99 -10.62 -8.90 17.95
N SER A 100 -11.54 -9.87 17.88
CA SER A 100 -12.33 -10.30 19.04
C SER A 100 -11.59 -11.29 19.92
N THR A 101 -10.69 -12.09 19.34
CA THR A 101 -10.00 -13.19 20.03
C THR A 101 -8.48 -13.02 20.09
N PHE A 102 -7.94 -12.06 19.33
CA PHE A 102 -6.50 -11.87 19.10
C PHE A 102 -5.77 -13.14 18.62
N LYS A 103 -6.52 -14.08 18.02
CA LYS A 103 -5.95 -15.16 17.22
C LYS A 103 -5.52 -14.60 15.88
N ALA A 104 -4.32 -14.95 15.46
CA ALA A 104 -3.73 -14.53 14.21
C ALA A 104 -3.29 -15.73 13.38
N MET A 105 -3.35 -15.58 12.07
CA MET A 105 -2.73 -16.50 11.11
C MET A 105 -1.61 -15.75 10.42
N SER A 106 -0.37 -16.21 10.57
CA SER A 106 0.76 -15.69 9.82
C SER A 106 0.97 -16.52 8.56
N TYR A 107 1.37 -15.85 7.49
CA TYR A 107 1.59 -16.40 6.17
C TYR A 107 2.95 -15.90 5.67
N GLY A 108 3.78 -16.81 5.16
CA GLY A 108 5.08 -16.49 4.59
C GLY A 108 5.55 -17.60 3.66
N ASP A 109 6.83 -17.53 3.28
CA ASP A 109 7.46 -18.46 2.32
C ASP A 109 6.64 -18.54 1.02
N VAL A 110 6.77 -17.49 0.19
CA VAL A 110 5.88 -17.27 -0.94
C VAL A 110 6.52 -17.70 -2.24
N ASP A 111 5.83 -18.59 -2.95
CA ASP A 111 6.12 -18.89 -4.36
C ASP A 111 5.10 -18.21 -5.27
N PHE A 112 5.47 -17.97 -6.53
CA PHE A 112 4.52 -17.57 -7.57
C PHE A 112 4.19 -18.76 -8.47
N LYS A 113 2.95 -19.26 -8.37
CA LYS A 113 2.42 -20.31 -9.26
C LYS A 113 1.36 -19.71 -10.18
N GLU A 114 1.48 -19.94 -11.50
CA GLU A 114 0.55 -19.38 -12.50
C GLU A 114 0.40 -17.85 -12.40
N ASN A 115 1.50 -17.17 -12.00
CA ASN A 115 1.57 -15.74 -11.67
C ASN A 115 0.84 -15.29 -10.41
N TYR A 116 0.34 -16.17 -9.54
CA TYR A 116 -0.29 -15.80 -8.27
C TYR A 116 0.58 -16.18 -7.05
N PRO A 117 0.58 -15.37 -5.99
CA PRO A 117 1.31 -15.67 -4.76
C PRO A 117 0.68 -16.86 -4.03
N LYS A 118 1.50 -17.83 -3.66
CA LYS A 118 1.13 -19.01 -2.89
C LYS A 118 1.98 -19.06 -1.62
N PHE A 119 1.33 -19.02 -0.46
CA PHE A 119 1.98 -19.15 0.84
C PHE A 119 2.20 -20.62 1.17
N ASN A 120 3.46 -21.02 1.36
CA ASN A 120 3.81 -22.38 1.75
C ASN A 120 3.89 -22.54 3.27
N LYS A 121 4.11 -21.44 4.00
CA LYS A 121 4.14 -21.42 5.46
C LYS A 121 2.90 -20.71 6.01
N ILE A 122 2.15 -21.40 6.87
CA ILE A 122 0.95 -20.88 7.53
C ILE A 122 1.00 -21.32 8.99
N ASP A 123 1.17 -20.36 9.90
CA ASP A 123 1.19 -20.64 11.33
C ASP A 123 0.02 -19.94 12.05
N SER A 124 -0.50 -20.59 13.09
CA SER A 124 -1.49 -19.99 13.98
C SER A 124 -0.81 -19.47 15.24
N ILE A 125 -1.07 -18.20 15.58
CA ILE A 125 -0.47 -17.50 16.72
C ILE A 125 -1.60 -16.90 17.55
N THR A 126 -1.41 -16.80 18.87
CA THR A 126 -2.30 -16.01 19.73
C THR A 126 -1.52 -14.84 20.30
N LEU A 127 -1.95 -13.61 20.00
CA LEU A 127 -1.32 -12.38 20.45
C LEU A 127 -1.77 -12.09 21.89
N LYS A 128 -1.10 -12.71 22.87
CA LYS A 128 -1.49 -12.64 24.29
C LYS A 128 -0.93 -11.42 25.04
N ASP A 129 0.11 -10.76 24.52
CA ASP A 129 0.66 -9.57 25.16
C ASP A 129 -0.37 -8.42 25.07
N TYR A 130 -0.78 -7.92 26.24
CA TYR A 130 -1.73 -6.83 26.36
C TYR A 130 -1.30 -5.57 25.59
N ARG A 131 0.00 -5.26 25.56
CA ARG A 131 0.54 -4.08 24.87
C ARG A 131 0.36 -4.19 23.35
N ILE A 132 0.54 -5.39 22.80
CA ILE A 132 0.30 -5.66 21.38
C ILE A 132 -1.19 -5.51 21.08
N GLN A 133 -2.07 -6.04 21.93
CA GLN A 133 -3.52 -5.91 21.77
C GLN A 133 -3.98 -4.45 21.83
N GLU A 134 -3.42 -3.67 22.76
CA GLU A 134 -3.70 -2.24 22.91
C GLU A 134 -3.24 -1.46 21.68
N SER A 135 -2.02 -1.70 21.18
CA SER A 135 -1.50 -1.06 19.97
C SER A 135 -2.36 -1.42 18.73
N ILE A 136 -2.75 -2.68 18.56
CA ILE A 136 -3.67 -3.11 17.48
C ILE A 136 -5.00 -2.36 17.57
N ASN A 137 -5.58 -2.24 18.77
CA ASN A 137 -6.83 -1.52 18.98
C ASN A 137 -6.69 -0.01 18.71
N LYS A 138 -5.54 0.57 19.04
CA LYS A 138 -5.23 1.99 18.80
C LYS A 138 -5.06 2.25 17.30
N ILE A 139 -4.26 1.44 16.61
CA ILE A 139 -4.08 1.48 15.15
C ILE A 139 -5.43 1.32 14.44
N LYS A 140 -6.25 0.35 14.86
CA LYS A 140 -7.60 0.18 14.31
C LYS A 140 -8.41 1.48 14.34
N LYS A 141 -8.45 2.18 15.48
CA LYS A 141 -9.20 3.43 15.63
C LYS A 141 -8.63 4.52 14.73
N MET A 142 -7.30 4.68 14.75
CA MET A 142 -6.61 5.68 13.92
C MET A 142 -6.84 5.42 12.42
N LEU A 143 -6.84 4.16 11.98
CA LEU A 143 -7.11 3.79 10.59
C LEU A 143 -8.52 4.19 10.15
N VAL A 144 -9.55 3.99 10.99
CA VAL A 144 -10.91 4.44 10.67
C VAL A 144 -11.00 5.95 10.53
N VAL A 145 -10.33 6.70 11.43
CA VAL A 145 -10.29 8.15 11.35
C VAL A 145 -9.50 8.62 10.11
N TYR A 146 -8.35 8.00 9.84
CA TYR A 146 -7.51 8.31 8.69
C TYR A 146 -8.25 8.05 7.37
N ASP A 147 -8.91 6.90 7.25
CA ASP A 147 -9.68 6.52 6.06
C ASP A 147 -10.86 7.48 5.82
N ALA A 148 -11.56 7.92 6.88
CA ALA A 148 -12.60 8.93 6.74
C ALA A 148 -12.05 10.26 6.20
N ILE A 149 -10.89 10.70 6.70
CA ILE A 149 -10.23 11.92 6.21
C ILE A 149 -9.76 11.75 4.77
N ASP A 150 -9.15 10.61 4.45
CA ASP A 150 -8.65 10.33 3.11
C ASP A 150 -9.80 10.20 2.10
N ASP A 151 -10.93 9.61 2.45
CA ASP A 151 -12.13 9.55 1.59
C ASP A 151 -12.68 10.95 1.29
N THR A 152 -12.83 11.80 2.32
CA THR A 152 -13.21 13.21 2.17
C THR A 152 -12.20 13.99 1.29
N ARG A 153 -10.90 13.73 1.42
CA ARG A 153 -9.84 14.37 0.60
C ARG A 153 -9.75 13.83 -0.82
N GLN A 154 -9.83 12.52 -1.00
CA GLN A 154 -9.79 11.86 -2.30
C GLN A 154 -10.93 12.37 -3.15
N PHE A 155 -12.12 12.59 -2.59
CA PHE A 155 -13.21 13.25 -3.30
C PHE A 155 -12.81 14.65 -3.81
N ARG A 156 -12.21 15.50 -2.96
CA ARG A 156 -11.70 16.83 -3.35
C ARG A 156 -10.64 16.74 -4.46
N ASN A 157 -9.79 15.70 -4.43
CA ASN A 157 -8.76 15.47 -5.45
C ASN A 157 -9.31 14.81 -6.72
N MET A 158 -10.38 14.02 -6.65
CA MET A 158 -11.05 13.38 -7.79
C MET A 158 -11.75 14.41 -8.67
N ILE A 159 -12.17 15.55 -8.10
CA ILE A 159 -12.60 16.75 -8.84
C ILE A 159 -11.46 17.33 -9.69
N VAL A 160 -10.19 17.11 -9.31
CA VAL A 160 -9.01 17.70 -9.95
C VAL A 160 -8.27 16.71 -10.87
N ASP A 161 -8.33 15.40 -10.60
CA ASP A 161 -7.39 14.43 -11.19
C ASP A 161 -8.09 13.10 -11.57
N CYS A 162 -8.75 13.09 -12.73
CA CYS A 162 -9.62 12.02 -13.23
C CYS A 162 -8.99 10.66 -13.52
N CYS A 163 -7.67 10.49 -13.37
CA CYS A 163 -6.95 9.70 -14.36
C CYS A 163 -5.81 8.81 -13.80
N TYR A 164 -6.05 8.14 -12.65
CA TYR A 164 -5.16 7.10 -12.09
C TYR A 164 -5.58 5.67 -12.45
N THR A 165 -5.84 5.39 -13.73
CA THR A 165 -6.04 3.99 -14.18
C THR A 165 -4.74 3.45 -14.77
N ILE A 166 -4.44 2.15 -14.60
CA ILE A 166 -3.23 1.50 -15.18
C ILE A 166 -3.04 1.86 -16.67
N PRO A 167 -4.08 1.88 -17.53
CA PRO A 167 -3.94 2.30 -18.93
C PRO A 167 -3.53 3.76 -19.14
N VAL A 168 -3.76 4.66 -18.16
CA VAL A 168 -3.29 6.05 -18.20
C VAL A 168 -1.85 6.14 -17.71
N ILE A 169 -1.50 5.40 -16.66
CA ILE A 169 -0.13 5.27 -16.16
C ILE A 169 0.80 4.77 -17.27
N GLU A 170 0.35 3.77 -18.03
CA GLU A 170 1.10 3.21 -19.16
C GLU A 170 1.30 4.21 -20.32
N LYS A 171 0.41 5.20 -20.48
CA LYS A 171 0.52 6.23 -21.53
C LYS A 171 1.42 7.40 -21.13
N ASN A 172 1.57 7.67 -19.83
CA ASN A 172 2.28 8.84 -19.30
C ASN A 172 3.45 8.42 -18.40
N TYR A 173 4.26 7.45 -18.85
CA TYR A 173 5.34 6.84 -18.05
C TYR A 173 6.33 7.85 -17.46
N ASP A 174 6.57 8.99 -18.15
CA ASP A 174 7.47 10.06 -17.69
C ASP A 174 6.99 10.76 -16.41
N ASP A 175 5.70 10.67 -16.10
CA ASP A 175 5.09 11.29 -14.91
C ASP A 175 5.07 10.37 -13.69
N PHE A 176 5.43 9.09 -13.86
CA PHE A 176 5.38 8.06 -12.82
C PHE A 176 6.77 7.55 -12.46
N GLY A 177 7.12 7.67 -11.18
CA GLY A 177 8.33 7.09 -10.60
C GLY A 177 8.07 5.69 -10.05
N ARG A 178 9.08 4.82 -10.15
CA ARG A 178 9.14 3.54 -9.41
C ARG A 178 9.91 3.75 -8.13
N ASN A 179 9.21 3.73 -7.01
CA ASN A 179 9.86 3.81 -5.70
C ASN A 179 10.03 2.38 -5.18
N PHE A 180 11.26 1.86 -5.15
CA PHE A 180 11.57 0.53 -4.61
C PHE A 180 11.74 0.60 -3.10
N SER A 181 10.95 -0.18 -2.37
CA SER A 181 11.00 -0.17 -0.91
C SER A 181 10.40 -1.43 -0.26
N HIS A 182 10.34 -1.41 1.08
CA HIS A 182 9.49 -2.27 1.87
C HIS A 182 8.25 -1.49 2.29
N TYR A 183 7.09 -2.02 1.97
CA TYR A 183 5.80 -1.41 2.28
C TYR A 183 5.08 -2.24 3.33
N ILE A 184 4.47 -1.55 4.29
CA ILE A 184 3.42 -2.11 5.13
C ILE A 184 2.08 -1.73 4.52
N VAL A 185 1.25 -2.73 4.24
CA VAL A 185 -0.14 -2.55 3.84
C VAL A 185 -1.04 -3.06 4.94
N ILE A 186 -1.97 -2.23 5.40
CA ILE A 186 -2.97 -2.61 6.40
C ILE A 186 -4.37 -2.50 5.81
N LYS A 187 -5.11 -3.59 5.92
CA LYS A 187 -6.50 -3.70 5.52
C LYS A 187 -7.35 -3.96 6.76
N GLY A 188 -8.48 -3.28 6.86
CA GLY A 188 -9.44 -3.44 7.95
C GLY A 188 -10.84 -3.65 7.40
N ALA A 189 -11.67 -4.40 8.10
CA ALA A 189 -13.09 -4.51 7.74
C ALA A 189 -13.84 -3.17 7.92
N ASP A 190 -13.31 -2.31 8.78
CA ASP A 190 -13.91 -1.02 9.14
C ASP A 190 -13.41 0.15 8.28
N ILE A 191 -12.48 -0.06 7.34
CA ILE A 191 -11.97 0.97 6.40
C ILE A 191 -12.30 0.62 4.94
N ILE A 192 -12.41 1.63 4.07
CA ILE A 192 -12.60 1.52 2.63
C ILE A 192 -11.25 1.31 1.96
N HIS A 193 -10.29 2.20 2.25
CA HIS A 193 -9.00 2.22 1.59
C HIS A 193 -7.94 1.50 2.43
N PRO A 194 -7.10 0.65 1.82
CA PRO A 194 -5.95 0.10 2.51
C PRO A 194 -4.97 1.21 2.87
N TYR A 195 -4.44 1.16 4.09
CA TYR A 195 -3.36 2.05 4.50
C TYR A 195 -2.02 1.51 4.02
N ILE A 196 -1.17 2.39 3.50
CA ILE A 196 0.13 2.02 2.92
C ILE A 196 1.22 2.92 3.48
N MET A 197 2.27 2.30 4.00
CA MET A 197 3.41 2.98 4.59
C MET A 197 4.71 2.43 4.01
N ASP A 198 5.59 3.32 3.58
CA ASP A 198 6.97 2.97 3.25
C ASP A 198 7.76 2.80 4.55
N ILE A 199 7.90 1.56 5.01
CA ILE A 199 8.52 1.28 6.30
C ILE A 199 10.04 1.32 6.26
N LYS A 200 10.66 1.04 5.10
CA LYS A 200 12.12 1.09 4.95
C LYS A 200 12.63 2.53 5.09
N ASN A 201 11.88 3.50 4.56
CA ASN A 201 12.26 4.91 4.56
C ASN A 201 11.68 5.70 5.74
N TYR A 202 10.83 5.10 6.56
CA TYR A 202 10.28 5.74 7.75
C TYR A 202 11.37 5.97 8.82
N LYS A 203 11.40 7.18 9.37
CA LYS A 203 12.25 7.55 10.51
C LYS A 203 11.33 7.98 11.66
N PRO A 204 11.35 7.27 12.79
CA PRO A 204 10.50 7.63 13.92
C PRO A 204 10.95 8.96 14.54
N ASP A 205 9.99 9.84 14.80
CA ASP A 205 10.26 11.08 15.53
C ASP A 205 10.64 10.80 17.00
N GLU A 206 11.57 11.58 17.53
CA GLU A 206 11.95 11.52 18.94
C GLU A 206 10.77 11.91 19.86
N VAL A 207 9.93 12.85 19.41
CA VAL A 207 8.78 13.34 20.16
C VAL A 207 7.60 12.38 20.03
N LYS A 208 6.99 12.01 21.16
CA LYS A 208 5.75 11.22 21.17
C LYS A 208 4.56 12.13 20.93
N THR A 209 4.08 12.16 19.70
CA THR A 209 2.80 12.78 19.36
C THR A 209 1.65 11.84 19.72
N GLU A 210 0.64 12.37 20.40
CA GLU A 210 -0.57 11.63 20.78
C GLU A 210 -1.81 12.28 20.20
N VAL A 211 -2.67 11.47 19.58
CA VAL A 211 -3.96 11.94 19.05
C VAL A 211 -4.94 12.13 20.20
N LYS A 212 -5.18 13.39 20.57
CA LYS A 212 -6.16 13.75 21.60
C LYS A 212 -7.56 13.31 21.20
N ASN A 213 -8.37 12.88 22.17
CA ASN A 213 -9.78 12.50 21.97
C ASN A 213 -10.03 11.41 20.90
N LEU A 214 -9.02 10.61 20.54
CA LEU A 214 -9.14 9.56 19.51
C LEU A 214 -10.38 8.66 19.70
N ASN A 215 -10.71 8.30 20.94
CA ASN A 215 -11.90 7.49 21.22
C ASN A 215 -13.20 8.21 20.83
N GLN A 216 -13.34 9.50 21.11
CA GLN A 216 -14.54 10.28 20.78
C GLN A 216 -14.64 10.45 19.26
N ILE A 217 -13.54 10.83 18.61
CA ILE A 217 -13.44 10.98 17.14
C ILE A 217 -13.77 9.66 16.44
N TYR A 218 -13.22 8.54 16.92
CA TYR A 218 -13.53 7.21 16.41
C TYR A 218 -15.02 6.86 16.55
N GLN A 219 -15.64 7.14 17.69
CA GLN A 219 -17.08 6.88 17.87
C GLN A 219 -17.94 7.73 16.94
N TYR A 220 -17.53 8.98 16.66
CA TYR A 220 -18.21 9.83 15.69
C TYR A 220 -18.28 9.17 14.30
N PHE A 221 -17.15 8.75 13.73
CA PHE A 221 -17.13 8.10 12.41
C PHE A 221 -17.74 6.70 12.41
N LYS A 222 -17.69 5.99 13.53
CA LYS A 222 -18.35 4.68 13.66
C LYS A 222 -19.87 4.82 13.62
N ASN A 223 -20.42 5.84 14.27
CA ASN A 223 -21.86 6.05 14.35
C ASN A 223 -22.42 6.79 13.14
N ASN A 224 -21.58 7.58 12.48
CA ASN A 224 -21.94 8.34 11.29
C ASN A 224 -21.16 7.79 10.11
N SER A 225 -21.77 6.87 9.34
CA SER A 225 -21.13 6.27 8.15
C SER A 225 -20.65 7.37 7.20
N TYR A 226 -19.33 7.47 7.05
CA TYR A 226 -18.65 8.31 6.08
C TYR A 226 -18.62 7.67 4.67
N ARG A 227 -18.92 6.37 4.59
CA ARG A 227 -18.88 5.61 3.34
C ARG A 227 -19.98 6.04 2.39
N ASN A 228 -19.64 6.20 1.11
CA ASN A 228 -20.57 6.47 0.00
C ASN A 228 -21.44 7.72 0.23
N ILE A 229 -20.91 8.74 0.89
CA ILE A 229 -21.63 10.00 1.06
C ILE A 229 -21.71 10.72 -0.28
N ASP A 230 -22.90 11.23 -0.57
CA ASP A 230 -23.07 12.17 -1.67
C ASP A 230 -22.41 13.50 -1.29
N TYR A 231 -21.45 13.94 -2.10
CA TYR A 231 -20.70 15.17 -1.87
C TYR A 231 -21.56 16.44 -1.94
N ALA A 232 -22.72 16.37 -2.63
CA ALA A 232 -23.66 17.47 -2.67
C ALA A 232 -24.56 17.52 -1.43
N SER A 233 -24.39 16.59 -0.49
CA SER A 233 -25.19 16.54 0.73
C SER A 233 -24.61 17.44 1.82
N GLU A 234 -25.49 18.08 2.60
CA GLU A 234 -25.14 18.83 3.82
C GLU A 234 -24.30 17.99 4.79
N LYS A 235 -24.48 16.66 4.73
CA LYS A 235 -23.74 15.70 5.54
C LYS A 235 -22.24 15.73 5.22
N PHE A 236 -21.84 15.95 3.97
CA PHE A 236 -20.43 16.07 3.59
C PHE A 236 -19.79 17.30 4.26
N ASP A 237 -20.47 18.44 4.20
CA ASP A 237 -20.02 19.68 4.84
C ASP A 237 -19.90 19.51 6.38
N GLU A 238 -20.84 18.78 7.01
CA GLU A 238 -20.74 18.43 8.43
C GLU A 238 -19.48 17.63 8.76
N TYR A 239 -19.09 16.67 7.91
CA TYR A 239 -17.84 15.91 8.11
C TYR A 239 -16.60 16.77 7.92
N GLU A 240 -16.57 17.62 6.89
CA GLU A 240 -15.44 18.52 6.66
C GLU A 240 -15.22 19.42 7.87
N ASN A 241 -16.29 20.07 8.35
CA ASN A 241 -16.24 20.92 9.54
C ASN A 241 -15.79 20.15 10.78
N PHE A 242 -16.33 18.94 11.00
CA PHE A 242 -15.92 18.11 12.13
C PHE A 242 -14.42 17.77 12.07
N ILE A 243 -13.91 17.38 10.89
CA ILE A 243 -12.49 17.06 10.69
C ILE A 243 -11.62 18.28 10.97
N GLU A 244 -11.97 19.44 10.43
CA GLU A 244 -11.19 20.68 10.57
C GLU A 244 -11.13 21.17 12.01
N GLU A 245 -12.23 21.06 12.76
CA GLU A 245 -12.30 21.53 14.15
C GLU A 245 -11.67 20.56 15.15
N ASN A 246 -11.67 19.25 14.86
CA ASN A 246 -11.37 18.23 15.88
C ASN A 246 -10.13 17.38 15.59
N ILE A 247 -9.53 17.46 14.40
CA ILE A 247 -8.46 16.53 14.00
C ILE A 247 -7.27 17.27 13.38
N ASP A 248 -6.13 17.22 14.07
CA ASP A 248 -4.85 17.52 13.43
C ASP A 248 -4.41 16.29 12.61
N LYS A 249 -4.45 16.45 11.28
CA LYS A 249 -4.13 15.39 10.31
C LYS A 249 -2.66 14.97 10.40
N ASN A 250 -1.76 15.92 10.67
CA ASN A 250 -0.33 15.63 10.77
C ASN A 250 -0.04 14.86 12.05
N GLU A 251 -0.65 15.26 13.17
CA GLU A 251 -0.51 14.51 14.43
C GLU A 251 -1.04 13.07 14.30
N LEU A 252 -2.19 12.90 13.63
CA LEU A 252 -2.76 11.58 13.36
C LEU A 252 -1.84 10.72 12.50
N GLU A 253 -1.33 11.25 11.40
CA GLU A 253 -0.47 10.49 10.48
C GLU A 253 0.85 10.07 11.14
N VAL A 254 1.52 10.99 11.85
CA VAL A 254 2.76 10.71 12.58
C VAL A 254 2.53 9.66 13.67
N ALA A 255 1.46 9.80 14.45
CA ALA A 255 1.15 8.84 15.51
C ALA A 255 0.80 7.45 14.95
N LEU A 256 0.03 7.40 13.85
CA LEU A 256 -0.33 6.14 13.19
C LEU A 256 0.90 5.41 12.62
N GLN A 257 1.74 6.11 11.86
CA GLN A 257 2.96 5.54 11.28
C GLN A 257 3.88 4.98 12.37
N ARG A 258 4.03 5.70 13.48
CA ARG A 258 4.83 5.26 14.63
C ARG A 258 4.29 3.98 15.26
N GLU A 259 2.99 3.94 15.56
CA GLU A 259 2.36 2.76 16.15
C GLU A 259 2.50 1.53 15.24
N ILE A 260 2.32 1.71 13.93
CA ILE A 260 2.54 0.65 12.94
C ILE A 260 3.99 0.19 12.92
N TYR A 261 4.94 1.13 12.92
CA TYR A 261 6.36 0.81 12.92
C TYR A 261 6.76 -0.01 14.16
N GLU A 262 6.27 0.33 15.34
CA GLU A 262 6.55 -0.46 16.55
C GLU A 262 5.82 -1.81 16.55
N LEU A 263 4.55 -1.86 16.14
CA LEU A 263 3.80 -3.11 16.04
C LEU A 263 4.45 -4.11 15.08
N THR A 264 4.99 -3.63 13.95
CA THR A 264 5.60 -4.52 12.94
C THR A 264 6.91 -5.16 13.42
N LYS A 265 7.64 -4.53 14.36
CA LYS A 265 8.78 -5.17 15.04
C LYS A 265 8.32 -6.35 15.89
N GLU A 266 7.31 -6.12 16.72
CA GLU A 266 6.74 -7.13 17.62
C GLU A 266 6.13 -8.32 16.86
N LEU A 267 5.66 -8.08 15.63
CA LEU A 267 5.07 -9.11 14.77
C LEU A 267 6.07 -9.79 13.81
N ASP A 268 7.36 -9.50 13.91
CA ASP A 268 8.42 -10.03 13.02
C ASP A 268 8.16 -9.77 11.51
N LEU A 269 7.66 -8.57 11.22
CA LEU A 269 7.32 -8.12 9.87
C LEU A 269 8.37 -7.21 9.23
N GLN A 270 9.46 -6.85 9.93
CA GLN A 270 10.53 -5.99 9.38
C GLN A 270 11.57 -6.77 8.57
#